data_AF-A0A0C2GTC8-F1
#
_entry.id   AF-A0A0C2GTC8-F1
#
_cell.length_a   1.000
_cell.length_b   1.000
_cell.length_c   1.000
_cell.angle_alpha   90.00
_cell.angle_beta   90.00
_cell.angle_gamma   90.00
#
_symmetry.space_group_name_H-M   'P 1'
#
loop_
_entity.id
_entity.type
_entity.pdbx_description
1 polymer ?
#
loop_
_entity_poly.entity_id
_entity_poly.type
_entity_poly.pdbx_seq_one_letter_code
_entity_poly.pdbx_strand_id
1 'polypeptide(L)'
;MELPPIMSGVKTPCKQSFTFSLPREYFVNWSLNSPLPRYEIQLRFFQVPENYASQELPDDFPLNCVARIEEQHVQLPALIPTNKPNVEPKRPSRPVDITQYCINVRDPSRPMRLMIEWTGDKRAWAVAIYLVWFCCSN
;
A
#
# COMPACT_ATOMS: atom_id res chain seq x y z
N MET A 1 -32.11 31.08 -9.48
CA MET A 1 -30.74 31.18 -8.94
C MET A 1 -30.44 29.81 -8.37
N GLU A 2 -29.93 28.92 -9.21
CA GLU A 2 -29.61 27.54 -8.85
C GLU A 2 -28.36 27.55 -7.96
N LEU A 3 -28.48 27.03 -6.73
CA LEU A 3 -27.32 26.81 -5.86
C LEU A 3 -26.44 25.70 -6.47
N PRO A 4 -25.10 25.80 -6.40
CA PRO A 4 -24.24 24.71 -6.84
C PRO A 4 -24.56 23.45 -6.07
N PRO A 5 -24.51 22.26 -6.70
CA PRO A 5 -24.67 21.01 -5.99
C PRO A 5 -23.55 20.90 -4.97
N ILE A 6 -23.91 20.99 -3.68
CA ILE A 6 -23.02 20.62 -2.59
C ILE A 6 -22.76 19.13 -2.78
N MET A 7 -21.59 18.78 -3.34
CA MET A 7 -21.09 17.42 -3.40
C MET A 7 -20.79 16.95 -1.97
N SER A 8 -21.85 16.65 -1.22
CA SER A 8 -21.77 15.82 -0.02
C SER A 8 -21.57 14.37 -0.47
N GLY A 9 -20.39 14.10 -1.05
CA GLY A 9 -19.93 12.74 -1.28
C GLY A 9 -19.69 12.11 0.08
N VAL A 10 -20.63 11.30 0.56
CA VAL A 10 -20.46 10.50 1.78
C VAL A 10 -19.21 9.66 1.58
N LYS A 11 -18.13 9.98 2.30
CA LYS A 11 -16.89 9.21 2.30
C LYS A 11 -17.16 7.92 3.06
N THR A 12 -17.44 6.83 2.34
CA THR A 12 -17.65 5.52 2.96
C THR A 12 -16.30 4.97 3.40
N PRO A 13 -16.04 4.77 4.70
CA PRO A 13 -14.83 4.10 5.13
C PRO A 13 -14.91 2.61 4.75
N CYS A 14 -13.88 2.12 4.08
CA CYS A 14 -13.72 0.73 3.69
C CYS A 14 -12.52 0.13 4.45
N LYS A 15 -12.60 -1.16 4.76
CA LYS A 15 -11.57 -1.89 5.50
C LYS A 15 -11.49 -3.32 5.01
N GLN A 16 -10.26 -3.81 4.81
CA GLN A 16 -9.99 -5.20 4.48
C GLN A 16 -8.79 -5.69 5.29
N SER A 17 -8.87 -6.94 5.75
CA SER A 17 -7.76 -7.62 6.43
C SER A 17 -7.33 -8.84 5.64
N PHE A 18 -6.02 -9.08 5.64
CA PHE A 18 -5.36 -10.22 5.00
C PHE A 18 -4.41 -10.85 6.01
N THR A 19 -4.14 -12.14 5.82
CA THR A 19 -3.16 -12.88 6.60
C THR A 19 -2.13 -13.49 5.65
N PHE A 20 -0.84 -13.37 5.97
CA PHE A 20 0.24 -13.94 5.17
C PHE A 20 1.36 -14.46 6.07
N SER A 21 2.09 -15.48 5.61
CA SER A 21 3.23 -16.04 6.34
C SER A 21 4.50 -15.88 5.52
N LEU A 22 5.62 -15.68 6.21
CA LEU A 22 6.94 -15.60 5.60
C LEU A 22 7.83 -16.66 6.25
N PRO A 23 8.64 -17.41 5.47
CA PRO A 23 9.65 -18.28 6.02
C PRO A 23 10.84 -17.44 6.50
N ARG A 24 10.72 -16.89 7.72
CA ARG A 24 11.61 -15.86 8.27
C ARG A 24 13.02 -16.35 8.52
N GLU A 25 13.24 -17.66 8.59
CA GLU A 25 14.55 -18.29 8.67
C GLU A 25 15.48 -17.85 7.52
N TYR A 26 14.93 -17.55 6.34
CA TYR A 26 15.71 -17.03 5.20
C TYR A 26 16.04 -15.53 5.33
N PHE A 27 15.44 -14.83 6.28
CA PHE A 27 15.46 -13.38 6.40
C PHE A 27 16.08 -12.88 7.71
N VAL A 28 16.59 -13.78 8.56
CA VAL A 28 17.16 -13.45 9.89
C VAL A 28 18.28 -12.41 9.81
N ASN A 29 19.05 -12.42 8.72
CA ASN A 29 20.19 -11.52 8.52
C ASN A 29 19.85 -10.30 7.64
N TRP A 30 18.58 -10.08 7.32
CA TRP A 30 18.20 -8.92 6.53
C TRP A 30 18.28 -7.65 7.36
N SER A 31 18.87 -6.63 6.74
CA SER A 31 18.95 -5.29 7.29
C SER A 31 18.51 -4.30 6.24
N LEU A 32 17.71 -3.32 6.63
CA LEU A 32 17.36 -2.18 5.76
C LEU A 32 18.60 -1.39 5.33
N ASN A 33 19.68 -1.47 6.12
CA ASN A 33 20.94 -0.79 5.84
C ASN A 33 21.88 -1.62 4.96
N SER A 34 21.49 -2.83 4.55
CA SER A 34 22.31 -3.63 3.65
C SER A 34 22.50 -2.90 2.31
N PRO A 35 23.74 -2.92 1.77
CA PRO A 35 24.01 -2.32 0.47
C PRO A 35 23.17 -3.00 -0.62
N LEU A 36 22.91 -2.27 -1.69
CA LEU A 36 22.29 -2.84 -2.88
C LEU A 36 23.30 -3.74 -3.62
N PRO A 37 22.84 -4.81 -4.29
CA PRO A 37 21.46 -5.26 -4.38
C PRO A 37 21.00 -6.01 -3.12
N ARG A 38 19.72 -5.93 -2.78
CA ARG A 38 19.14 -6.64 -1.64
C ARG A 38 17.73 -7.12 -1.94
N TYR A 39 17.25 -8.06 -1.15
CA TYR A 39 15.83 -8.41 -1.17
C TYR A 39 15.00 -7.40 -0.37
N GLU A 40 13.78 -7.16 -0.84
CA GLU A 40 12.77 -6.37 -0.14
C GLU A 40 11.41 -7.08 -0.21
N ILE A 41 10.58 -6.86 0.82
CA ILE A 41 9.17 -7.23 0.80
C ILE A 41 8.38 -5.97 0.45
N GLN A 42 7.74 -5.96 -0.71
CA GLN A 42 7.04 -4.80 -1.23
C GLN A 42 5.52 -4.98 -1.20
N LEU A 43 4.84 -4.03 -0.57
CA LEU A 43 3.38 -3.86 -0.63
C LEU A 43 3.04 -2.95 -1.80
N ARG A 44 2.18 -3.42 -2.70
CA ARG A 44 1.75 -2.73 -3.92
C ARG A 44 0.23 -2.65 -3.98
N PHE A 45 -0.27 -1.56 -4.53
CA PHE A 45 -1.69 -1.27 -4.70
C PHE A 45 -1.96 -0.97 -6.17
N PHE A 46 -3.11 -1.38 -6.67
CA PHE A 46 -3.47 -1.22 -8.07
C PHE A 46 -4.93 -0.81 -8.19
N GLN A 47 -5.22 0.18 -9.03
CA GLN A 47 -6.59 0.43 -9.45
C GLN A 47 -6.98 -0.61 -10.52
N VAL A 48 -8.05 -1.35 -10.27
CA VAL A 48 -8.57 -2.34 -11.21
C VAL A 48 -9.65 -1.67 -12.08
N PRO A 49 -9.44 -1.55 -13.41
CA PRO A 49 -10.46 -1.00 -14.30
C PRO A 49 -11.61 -1.99 -14.51
N GLU A 50 -12.81 -1.50 -14.81
CA GLU A 50 -14.01 -2.35 -15.02
C GLU A 50 -13.82 -3.37 -16.15
N ASN A 51 -13.09 -3.00 -17.20
CA ASN A 51 -12.77 -3.84 -18.35
C ASN A 51 -11.39 -4.53 -18.22
N TYR A 52 -10.99 -4.88 -17.00
CA TYR A 52 -9.73 -5.59 -16.78
C TYR A 52 -9.68 -6.91 -17.57
N ALA A 53 -8.65 -7.05 -18.40
CA ALA A 53 -8.40 -8.14 -19.32
C ALA A 53 -6.97 -8.68 -19.17
N SER A 54 -6.47 -8.75 -17.92
CA SER A 54 -5.13 -9.25 -17.56
C SER A 54 -3.94 -8.40 -18.03
N GLN A 55 -4.17 -7.13 -18.36
CA GLN A 55 -3.09 -6.18 -18.62
C GLN A 55 -2.29 -5.86 -17.35
N GLU A 56 -1.02 -5.45 -17.51
CA GLU A 56 -0.22 -4.95 -16.40
C GLU A 56 -0.83 -3.67 -15.82
N LEU A 57 -0.87 -3.59 -14.49
CA LEU A 57 -1.41 -2.43 -13.77
C LEU A 57 -0.26 -1.66 -13.11
N PRO A 58 -0.22 -0.31 -13.26
CA PRO A 58 0.73 0.51 -12.53
C PRO A 58 0.34 0.61 -11.04
N ASP A 59 1.32 0.92 -10.19
CA ASP A 59 1.04 1.22 -8.79
C ASP A 59 0.10 2.43 -8.68
N ASP A 60 -0.92 2.34 -7.83
CA ASP A 60 -1.77 3.48 -7.47
C ASP A 60 -2.42 3.25 -6.10
N PHE A 61 -2.72 4.32 -5.37
CA PHE A 61 -3.23 4.23 -4.00
C PHE A 61 -4.71 4.58 -3.90
N PRO A 62 -5.49 3.82 -3.12
CA PRO A 62 -6.82 4.25 -2.72
C PRO A 62 -6.81 5.60 -1.98
N LEU A 63 -7.91 6.35 -2.11
CA LEU A 63 -8.08 7.61 -1.40
C LEU A 63 -8.01 7.41 0.12
N ASN A 64 -7.27 8.25 0.83
CA ASN A 64 -7.03 8.17 2.27
C ASN A 64 -6.57 6.77 2.74
N CYS A 65 -5.84 6.02 1.89
CA CYS A 65 -5.34 4.70 2.24
C CYS A 65 -4.47 4.74 3.50
N VAL A 66 -4.68 3.80 4.40
CA VAL A 66 -3.87 3.50 5.58
C VAL A 66 -3.59 2.00 5.58
N ALA A 67 -2.33 1.62 5.76
CA ALA A 67 -1.92 0.23 5.90
C ALA A 67 -1.31 -0.01 7.29
N ARG A 68 -1.64 -1.14 7.90
CA ARG A 68 -1.05 -1.60 9.17
C ARG A 68 -0.61 -3.05 9.04
N ILE A 69 0.60 -3.35 9.50
CA ILE A 69 1.09 -4.71 9.68
C ILE A 69 1.02 -4.98 11.18
N GLU A 70 0.24 -5.98 11.57
CA GLU A 70 -0.19 -6.21 12.96
C GLU A 70 -0.94 -4.99 13.54
N GLU A 71 -0.25 -4.24 14.39
CA GLU A 71 -0.71 -3.01 15.04
C GLU A 71 0.14 -1.80 14.61
N GLN A 72 1.22 -2.02 13.85
CA GLN A 72 2.13 -0.96 13.44
C GLN A 72 1.68 -0.31 12.13
N HIS A 73 1.62 1.02 12.13
CA HIS A 73 1.35 1.82 10.94
C HIS A 73 2.50 1.74 9.95
N VAL A 74 2.19 1.33 8.71
CA VAL A 74 3.13 1.34 7.59
C VAL A 74 3.29 2.77 7.08
N GLN A 75 4.53 3.20 6.89
CA GLN A 75 4.84 4.52 6.34
C GLN A 75 4.60 4.53 4.82
N LEU A 76 3.48 5.10 4.39
CA LEU A 76 3.14 5.28 2.97
C LEU A 76 3.83 6.51 2.37
N PRO A 77 4.00 6.60 1.04
CA PRO A 77 4.51 7.80 0.38
C PRO A 77 3.72 9.05 0.77
N ALA A 78 4.43 10.16 1.03
CA ALA A 78 3.81 11.43 1.40
C ALA A 78 2.92 11.95 0.26
N LEU A 79 1.80 12.59 0.64
CA LEU A 79 0.90 13.22 -0.33
C LEU A 79 1.62 14.37 -1.04
N ILE A 80 1.45 14.46 -2.35
CA ILE A 80 1.96 15.57 -3.15
C ILE A 80 1.08 16.79 -2.87
N PRO A 81 1.66 17.93 -2.45
CA PRO A 81 0.91 19.17 -2.26
C PRO A 81 0.25 19.60 -3.57
N THR A 82 -0.99 20.07 -3.51
CA THR A 82 -1.71 20.60 -4.67
C THR A 82 -2.21 22.00 -4.40
N ASN A 83 -1.91 22.92 -5.31
CA ASN A 83 -2.42 24.30 -5.27
C ASN A 83 -3.78 24.43 -5.98
N LYS A 84 -4.30 23.35 -6.57
CA LYS A 84 -5.58 23.37 -7.29
C LYS A 84 -6.74 23.17 -6.31
N PRO A 85 -7.70 24.09 -6.23
CA PRO A 85 -8.87 23.93 -5.37
C PRO A 85 -9.65 22.68 -5.78
N ASN A 86 -10.15 21.94 -4.79
CA ASN A 86 -10.96 20.71 -4.95
C ASN A 86 -10.23 19.50 -5.57
N VAL A 87 -8.92 19.57 -5.80
CA VAL A 87 -8.13 18.38 -6.16
C VAL A 87 -7.67 17.71 -4.88
N GLU A 88 -8.09 16.46 -4.65
CA GLU A 88 -7.60 15.69 -3.52
C GLU A 88 -6.11 15.39 -3.70
N PRO A 89 -5.29 15.57 -2.65
CA PRO A 89 -3.87 15.24 -2.72
C PRO A 89 -3.68 13.77 -3.09
N LYS A 90 -2.76 13.50 -4.02
CA LYS A 90 -2.40 12.14 -4.44
C LYS A 90 -1.06 11.74 -3.87
N ARG A 91 -0.90 10.45 -3.56
CA ARG A 91 0.41 9.87 -3.22
C ARG A 91 1.16 9.57 -4.53
N PRO A 92 2.51 9.66 -4.54
CA PRO A 92 3.31 9.11 -5.62
C PRO A 92 3.03 7.62 -5.79
N SER A 93 2.69 7.23 -7.02
CA SER A 93 2.51 5.83 -7.45
C SER A 93 3.83 5.07 -7.40
N ARG A 94 4.10 4.38 -6.29
CA ARG A 94 5.31 3.57 -6.09
C ARG A 94 5.07 2.45 -5.08
N PRO A 95 5.81 1.32 -5.17
CA PRO A 95 5.76 0.27 -4.17
C PRO A 95 6.19 0.78 -2.78
N VAL A 96 5.74 0.08 -1.74
CA VAL A 96 6.08 0.38 -0.34
C VAL A 96 6.90 -0.76 0.24
N ASP A 97 8.14 -0.47 0.65
CA ASP A 97 8.96 -1.43 1.38
C ASP A 97 8.37 -1.66 2.79
N ILE A 98 7.94 -2.89 3.05
CA ILE A 98 7.41 -3.32 4.34
C ILE A 98 8.35 -4.26 5.11
N THR A 99 9.59 -4.43 4.65
CA THR A 99 10.56 -5.40 5.18
C THR A 99 10.74 -5.29 6.70
N GLN A 100 10.95 -4.07 7.22
CA GLN A 100 11.12 -3.84 8.67
C GLN A 100 9.92 -4.28 9.52
N TYR A 101 8.70 -4.16 9.00
CA TYR A 101 7.50 -4.57 9.71
C TYR A 101 7.34 -6.10 9.69
N CYS A 102 7.93 -6.75 8.69
CA CYS A 102 7.95 -8.18 8.54
C CYS A 102 9.05 -8.86 9.35
N ILE A 103 10.23 -8.26 9.53
CA ILE A 103 11.33 -8.95 10.23
C ILE A 103 11.33 -8.73 11.75
N ASN A 104 10.74 -7.63 12.24
CA ASN A 104 10.81 -7.24 13.67
C ASN A 104 9.69 -7.82 14.56
N VAL A 105 9.13 -8.98 14.22
CA VAL A 105 8.06 -9.62 15.01
C VAL A 105 8.60 -10.64 16.01
N ARG A 106 7.92 -10.73 17.17
CA ARG A 106 8.34 -11.56 18.31
C ARG A 106 8.22 -13.06 18.06
N ASP A 107 7.24 -13.49 17.28
CA ASP A 107 6.98 -14.91 17.00
C ASP A 107 7.10 -15.18 15.50
N PRO A 108 8.19 -15.84 15.06
CA PRO A 108 8.44 -16.13 13.66
C PRO A 108 7.42 -17.07 13.02
N SER A 109 6.83 -17.96 13.82
CA SER A 109 5.91 -19.01 13.35
C SER A 109 4.50 -18.49 13.08
N ARG A 110 4.17 -17.31 13.63
CA ARG A 110 2.84 -16.74 13.52
C ARG A 110 2.63 -16.07 12.15
N PRO A 111 1.49 -16.36 11.49
CA PRO A 111 1.04 -15.57 10.34
C PRO A 111 0.88 -14.09 10.72
N MET A 112 1.21 -13.24 9.76
CA MET A 112 1.11 -11.79 9.87
C MET A 112 -0.24 -11.28 9.38
N ARG A 113 -0.80 -10.29 10.07
CA ARG A 113 -2.04 -9.61 9.66
C ARG A 113 -1.74 -8.27 8.99
N LEU A 114 -2.09 -8.14 7.72
CA LEU A 114 -2.16 -6.86 7.01
C LEU A 114 -3.59 -6.32 7.10
N MET A 115 -3.75 -5.09 7.59
CA MET A 115 -5.01 -4.36 7.58
C MET A 115 -4.87 -3.14 6.67
N ILE A 116 -5.84 -2.94 5.79
CA ILE A 116 -5.92 -1.77 4.90
C ILE A 116 -7.25 -1.09 5.11
N GLU A 117 -7.22 0.23 5.30
CA GLU A 117 -8.38 1.11 5.40
C GLU A 117 -8.29 2.18 4.29
N TRP A 118 -9.41 2.54 3.67
CA TRP A 118 -9.46 3.55 2.61
C TRP A 118 -10.85 4.20 2.52
N THR A 119 -10.97 5.27 1.75
CA THR A 119 -12.26 5.86 1.38
C THR A 119 -12.80 5.19 0.12
N GLY A 120 -13.98 4.58 0.19
CA GLY A 120 -14.67 3.99 -0.94
C GLY A 120 -15.14 5.05 -1.93
N ASP A 121 -14.69 4.92 -3.19
CA ASP A 121 -14.92 5.87 -4.28
C ASP A 121 -15.51 5.20 -5.53
N LYS A 122 -16.17 4.05 -5.35
CA LYS A 122 -16.71 3.14 -6.39
C LYS A 122 -15.65 2.43 -7.25
N ARG A 123 -14.36 2.69 -7.06
CA ARG A 123 -13.30 1.98 -7.78
C ARG A 123 -13.00 0.63 -7.12
N ALA A 124 -12.63 -0.34 -7.95
CA ALA A 124 -12.07 -1.59 -7.49
C ALA A 124 -10.55 -1.43 -7.30
N TRP A 125 -10.05 -1.99 -6.20
CA TRP A 125 -8.63 -1.93 -5.84
C TRP A 125 -8.11 -3.34 -5.60
N ALA A 126 -6.90 -3.61 -6.09
CA ALA A 126 -6.14 -4.81 -5.77
C ALA A 126 -4.94 -4.45 -4.90
N VAL A 127 -4.51 -5.40 -4.08
CA VAL A 127 -3.31 -5.30 -3.26
C VAL A 127 -2.51 -6.57 -3.40
N ALA A 128 -1.18 -6.44 -3.42
CA ALA A 128 -0.29 -7.58 -3.43
C ALA A 128 0.96 -7.32 -2.58
N ILE A 129 1.52 -8.41 -2.06
CA ILE A 129 2.82 -8.43 -1.41
C ILE A 129 3.76 -9.24 -2.29
N TYR A 130 4.91 -8.68 -2.63
CA TYR A 130 5.94 -9.34 -3.43
C TYR A 130 7.25 -9.42 -2.65
N LEU A 131 7.95 -10.53 -2.84
CA LEU A 131 9.38 -10.62 -2.56
C LEU A 131 10.12 -10.17 -3.82
N VAL A 132 10.93 -9.11 -3.72
CA VAL A 132 11.63 -8.54 -4.87
C VAL A 132 13.14 -8.51 -4.62
N TRP A 133 13.91 -8.52 -5.71
CA TRP A 133 15.34 -8.27 -5.71
C TRP A 133 15.59 -6.84 -6.19
N PHE A 134 15.94 -5.95 -5.27
CA PHE A 134 16.13 -4.53 -5.51
C PHE A 134 17.58 -4.24 -5.89
N CYS A 135 17.81 -3.93 -7.17
CA CYS A 135 19.16 -3.86 -7.75
C CYS A 135 19.83 -2.48 -7.67
N CYS A 136 19.14 -1.39 -8.01
CA CYS A 136 19.65 -0.01 -8.06
C CYS A 136 18.47 0.99 -8.15
N SER A 137 18.67 2.24 -7.71
CA SER A 137 17.81 3.38 -8.09
C SER A 137 18.28 3.93 -9.44
N ASN A 138 17.47 3.81 -10.49
CA ASN A 138 17.69 4.53 -11.75
C ASN A 138 17.51 6.03 -11.58
#